data_AF-A0A0Q7AWS6-F1
#
_entry.id   AF-A0A0Q7AWS6-F1
#
_cell.length_a   1.000
_cell.length_b   1.000
_cell.length_c   1.000
_cell.angle_alpha   90.00
_cell.angle_beta   90.00
_cell.angle_gamma   90.00
#
_symmetry.space_group_name_H-M   'P 1'
#
loop_
_entity.id
_entity.type
_entity.pdbx_description
1 polymer ?
#
loop_
_entity_poly.entity_id
_entity_poly.type
_entity_poly.pdbx_seq_one_letter_code
_entity_poly.pdbx_strand_id
1 'polypeptide(L)'
;MQLRVGFEIAYQCPQPTPMILALSVHYSRASDLVRPDHLITDPPVDVTAYRDLFGNWCSRLVAPKGRMVLSSDSVVRDSGLPDTVAPLAHQVPVEHLPESTLVYLLGSRYCETDLLSETAWQRFGDGPTGWARVQAICDFVHQHIEFGYQHARNTRTAWEAFREGRGVCRDYAHLAIALCRCMNIPARYCTGYLGDYGTPPPYGPMDFAGWFEAYLGDRWYTFDARNNTPRIGRVLIARGRDACDVALSSTFGPNTLDGFKVWTNVV
;
A
#
# COMPACT_ATOMS: atom_id res chain seq x y z
N MET A 1 -15.52 1.75 -15.89
CA MET A 1 -16.51 1.33 -14.87
C MET A 1 -16.57 2.34 -13.74
N GLN A 2 -17.56 2.23 -12.85
CA GLN A 2 -17.62 3.01 -11.61
C GLN A 2 -17.50 2.06 -10.40
N LEU A 3 -16.73 2.48 -9.41
CA LEU A 3 -16.46 1.73 -8.19
C LEU A 3 -16.97 2.53 -7.00
N ARG A 4 -17.89 1.96 -6.21
CA ARG A 4 -18.21 2.46 -4.87
C ARG A 4 -17.17 1.95 -3.90
N VAL A 5 -16.41 2.88 -3.32
CA VAL A 5 -15.36 2.60 -2.34
C VAL A 5 -15.66 3.31 -1.03
N GLY A 6 -15.27 2.73 0.08
CA GLY A 6 -15.44 3.38 1.37
C GLY A 6 -15.07 2.50 2.54
N PHE A 7 -15.20 3.09 3.74
CA PHE A 7 -14.87 2.45 4.99
C PHE A 7 -15.70 2.97 6.16
N GLU A 8 -15.71 2.18 7.22
CA GLU A 8 -16.12 2.55 8.57
C GLU A 8 -15.07 1.99 9.55
N ILE A 9 -14.38 2.87 10.27
CA ILE A 9 -13.36 2.51 11.24
C ILE A 9 -13.75 3.12 12.58
N ALA A 10 -13.95 2.29 13.60
CA ALA A 10 -14.29 2.71 14.94
C ALA A 10 -13.12 2.50 15.90
N TYR A 11 -12.77 3.54 16.64
CA TYR A 11 -11.77 3.51 17.69
C TYR A 11 -12.42 3.79 19.05
N GLN A 12 -11.92 3.14 20.08
CA GLN A 12 -12.14 3.54 21.47
C GLN A 12 -10.88 4.25 21.99
N CYS A 13 -11.03 5.51 22.37
CA CYS A 13 -9.95 6.34 22.92
C CYS A 13 -10.20 6.62 24.41
N PRO A 14 -9.30 6.23 25.34
CA PRO A 14 -9.45 6.49 26.76
C PRO A 14 -9.22 7.97 27.16
N GLN A 15 -8.66 8.77 26.25
CA GLN A 15 -8.35 10.19 26.39
C GLN A 15 -8.45 10.90 25.02
N PRO A 16 -8.39 12.24 24.97
CA PRO A 16 -8.18 12.94 23.71
C PRO A 16 -6.91 12.45 23.01
N THR A 17 -7.06 11.94 21.79
CA THR A 17 -5.99 11.26 21.05
C THR A 17 -5.78 11.95 19.70
N PRO A 18 -4.66 12.67 19.51
CA PRO A 18 -4.30 13.20 18.20
C PRO A 18 -4.13 12.07 17.18
N MET A 19 -4.58 12.29 15.96
CA MET A 19 -4.49 11.34 14.86
C MET A 19 -4.02 12.01 13.57
N ILE A 20 -3.20 11.28 12.80
CA ILE A 20 -2.90 11.56 11.39
C ILE A 20 -3.47 10.39 10.59
N LEU A 21 -4.22 10.70 9.52
CA LEU A 21 -4.99 9.74 8.74
C LEU A 21 -4.62 9.86 7.26
N ALA A 22 -4.30 8.73 6.63
CA ALA A 22 -4.15 8.61 5.18
C ALA A 22 -5.31 7.75 4.65
N LEU A 23 -6.49 8.36 4.57
CA LEU A 23 -7.75 7.69 4.23
C LEU A 23 -8.45 8.26 2.99
N SER A 24 -7.88 9.30 2.39
CA SER A 24 -8.41 9.94 1.18
C SER A 24 -7.75 9.38 -0.07
N VAL A 25 -8.52 9.27 -1.14
CA VAL A 25 -8.08 8.93 -2.49
C VAL A 25 -6.95 9.88 -2.90
N HIS A 26 -5.87 9.30 -3.40
CA HIS A 26 -4.66 10.02 -3.76
C HIS A 26 -4.95 11.08 -4.84
N TYR A 27 -4.27 12.23 -4.78
CA TYR A 27 -4.54 13.38 -5.67
C TYR A 27 -4.48 13.04 -7.17
N SER A 28 -3.67 12.04 -7.56
CA SER A 28 -3.57 11.59 -8.95
C SER A 28 -4.84 10.94 -9.49
N ARG A 29 -5.78 10.59 -8.61
CA ARG A 29 -7.11 10.04 -8.95
C ARG A 29 -8.23 11.03 -8.64
N ALA A 30 -7.92 12.28 -8.26
CA ALA A 30 -8.94 13.27 -7.90
C ALA A 30 -9.91 13.57 -9.05
N SER A 31 -9.44 13.56 -10.30
CA SER A 31 -10.30 13.73 -11.49
C SER A 31 -11.24 12.55 -11.74
N ASP A 32 -10.97 11.40 -11.12
CA ASP A 32 -11.79 10.21 -11.27
C ASP A 32 -12.94 10.15 -10.25
N LEU A 33 -12.94 11.02 -9.23
CA LEU A 33 -13.99 11.07 -8.21
C LEU A 33 -15.31 11.55 -8.83
N VAL A 34 -16.29 10.65 -8.90
CA VAL A 34 -17.68 10.96 -9.27
C VAL A 34 -18.44 11.47 -8.04
N ARG A 35 -18.16 10.90 -6.86
CA ARG A 35 -18.61 11.41 -5.57
C ARG A 35 -17.39 11.66 -4.68
N PRO A 36 -17.25 12.84 -4.04
CA PRO A 36 -16.13 13.11 -3.15
C PRO A 36 -16.00 12.07 -2.02
N ASP A 37 -14.78 11.83 -1.57
CA ASP A 37 -14.40 10.86 -0.54
C ASP A 37 -14.17 11.52 0.83
N HIS A 38 -14.96 12.55 1.14
CA HIS A 38 -14.83 13.33 2.37
C HIS A 38 -14.84 12.44 3.62
N LEU A 39 -13.88 12.67 4.52
CA LEU A 39 -13.82 12.02 5.81
C LEU A 39 -14.94 12.57 6.71
N ILE A 40 -15.79 11.68 7.19
CA ILE A 40 -16.84 11.94 8.17
C ILE A 40 -16.39 11.40 9.52
N THR A 41 -16.64 12.17 10.58
CA THR A 41 -16.30 11.79 11.96
C THR A 41 -17.57 11.80 12.82
N ASP A 42 -17.77 10.77 13.62
CA ASP A 42 -18.82 10.70 14.64
C ASP A 42 -18.22 10.31 16.00
N PRO A 43 -18.26 11.16 17.04
CA PRO A 43 -18.84 12.50 17.03
C PRO A 43 -18.09 13.47 16.09
N PRO A 44 -18.76 14.54 15.62
CA PRO A 44 -18.11 15.57 14.78
C PRO A 44 -16.95 16.25 15.51
N VAL A 45 -15.80 16.35 14.84
CA VAL A 45 -14.62 17.09 15.32
C VAL A 45 -14.01 17.93 14.20
N ASP A 46 -13.16 18.88 14.58
CA ASP A 46 -12.37 19.63 13.61
C ASP A 46 -11.36 18.71 12.91
N VAL A 47 -11.41 18.72 11.58
CA VAL A 47 -10.49 17.98 10.72
C VAL A 47 -9.73 18.98 9.85
N THR A 48 -8.40 18.89 9.87
CA THR A 48 -7.52 19.70 9.02
C THR A 48 -6.85 18.81 7.99
N ALA A 49 -6.90 19.18 6.72
CA ALA A 49 -6.26 18.45 5.63
C ALA A 49 -4.90 19.08 5.26
N TYR A 50 -3.96 18.25 4.83
CA TYR A 50 -2.68 18.70 4.28
C TYR A 50 -2.16 17.70 3.25
N ARG A 51 -1.13 18.12 2.50
CA ARG A 51 -0.42 17.25 1.57
C ARG A 51 0.96 16.93 2.12
N ASP A 52 1.29 15.65 2.21
CA ASP A 52 2.60 15.23 2.71
C ASP A 52 3.71 15.32 1.63
N LEU A 53 4.93 14.95 2.01
CA LEU A 53 6.11 14.98 1.12
C LEU A 53 6.04 13.99 -0.05
N PHE A 54 5.18 12.97 0.02
CA PHE A 54 4.96 11.99 -1.04
C PHE A 54 3.78 12.36 -1.96
N GLY A 55 3.10 13.45 -1.61
CA GLY A 55 1.97 14.00 -2.33
C GLY A 55 0.62 13.43 -1.88
N ASN A 56 0.55 12.65 -0.80
CA ASN A 56 -0.67 12.05 -0.29
C ASN A 56 -1.58 13.11 0.33
N TRP A 57 -2.90 12.89 0.27
CA TRP A 57 -3.87 13.68 1.02
C TRP A 57 -4.04 13.09 2.41
N CYS A 58 -3.59 13.83 3.41
CA CYS A 58 -3.63 13.44 4.81
C CYS A 58 -4.62 14.33 5.58
N SER A 59 -5.25 13.76 6.59
CA SER A 59 -6.11 14.46 7.54
C SER A 59 -5.52 14.39 8.95
N ARG A 60 -5.68 15.47 9.71
CA ARG A 60 -5.29 15.56 11.13
C ARG A 60 -6.49 15.99 11.96
N LEU A 61 -6.71 15.29 13.05
CA LEU A 61 -7.77 15.56 14.03
C LEU A 61 -7.34 15.17 15.44
N VAL A 62 -8.17 15.52 16.43
CA VAL A 62 -8.05 15.00 17.80
C VAL A 62 -9.32 14.22 18.12
N ALA A 63 -9.21 12.90 18.24
CA ALA A 63 -10.33 12.07 18.65
C ALA A 63 -10.67 12.36 20.12
N PRO A 64 -11.94 12.56 20.48
CA PRO A 64 -12.31 12.78 21.87
C PRO A 64 -12.17 11.49 22.68
N LYS A 65 -12.18 11.62 24.01
CA LYS A 65 -12.34 10.46 24.89
C LYS A 65 -13.68 9.79 24.59
N GLY A 66 -13.67 8.48 24.39
CA GLY A 66 -14.84 7.67 24.06
C GLY A 66 -14.69 6.96 22.72
N ARG A 67 -15.83 6.52 22.18
CA ARG A 67 -15.90 5.89 20.87
C ARG A 67 -15.94 6.96 19.79
N MET A 68 -15.16 6.78 18.74
CA MET A 68 -15.18 7.61 17.54
C MET A 68 -15.21 6.74 16.29
N VAL A 69 -16.07 7.09 15.34
CA VAL A 69 -16.18 6.46 14.02
C VAL A 69 -15.65 7.42 12.97
N LEU A 70 -14.77 6.90 12.12
CA LEU A 70 -14.31 7.50 10.88
C LEU A 70 -15.00 6.79 9.72
N SER A 71 -15.57 7.53 8.79
CA SER A 71 -16.16 6.93 7.60
C SER A 71 -15.99 7.77 6.35
N SER A 72 -16.05 7.12 5.19
CA SER A 72 -16.11 7.75 3.88
C SER A 72 -16.85 6.82 2.92
N ASP A 73 -17.62 7.38 2.00
CA ASP A 73 -18.32 6.63 0.96
C ASP A 73 -18.29 7.41 -0.36
N SER A 74 -17.50 6.92 -1.31
CA SER A 74 -17.18 7.60 -2.57
C SER A 74 -17.55 6.72 -3.76
N VAL A 75 -17.61 7.35 -4.93
CA VAL A 75 -17.71 6.68 -6.22
C VAL A 75 -16.56 7.17 -7.09
N VAL A 76 -15.75 6.25 -7.60
CA VAL A 76 -14.55 6.52 -8.39
C VAL A 76 -14.72 5.89 -9.77
N ARG A 77 -14.38 6.65 -10.81
CA ARG A 77 -14.28 6.14 -12.18
C ARG A 77 -12.99 5.33 -12.32
N ASP A 78 -13.10 4.15 -12.91
CA ASP A 78 -11.96 3.31 -13.22
C ASP A 78 -11.99 2.84 -14.68
N SER A 79 -10.83 2.60 -15.27
CA SER A 79 -10.72 2.12 -16.64
C SER A 79 -11.41 0.77 -16.84
N GLY A 80 -11.47 -0.08 -15.80
CA GLY A 80 -11.92 -1.46 -15.92
C GLY A 80 -10.90 -2.39 -16.57
N LEU A 81 -9.70 -1.89 -16.87
CA LEU A 81 -8.60 -2.68 -17.42
C LEU A 81 -7.72 -3.22 -16.29
N PRO A 82 -7.09 -4.40 -16.48
CA PRO A 82 -6.09 -4.89 -15.53
C PRO A 82 -4.87 -3.96 -15.43
N ASP A 83 -4.14 -4.09 -14.32
CA ASP A 83 -2.83 -3.47 -14.11
C ASP A 83 -1.94 -3.68 -15.36
N THR A 84 -1.22 -2.64 -15.77
CA THR A 84 -0.40 -2.68 -17.00
C THR A 84 0.76 -3.65 -16.86
N VAL A 85 0.91 -4.57 -17.82
CA VAL A 85 2.06 -5.48 -17.94
C VAL A 85 3.01 -4.96 -19.03
N ALA A 86 4.29 -4.77 -18.70
CA ALA A 86 5.28 -4.24 -19.64
C ALA A 86 6.59 -5.07 -19.64
N PRO A 87 6.61 -6.24 -20.30
CA PRO A 87 7.75 -7.16 -20.26
C PRO A 87 9.07 -6.57 -20.80
N LEU A 88 8.97 -5.55 -21.64
CA LEU A 88 10.12 -4.84 -22.23
C LEU A 88 10.60 -3.65 -21.39
N ALA A 89 9.96 -3.33 -20.26
CA ALA A 89 10.40 -2.26 -19.38
C ALA A 89 11.75 -2.63 -18.75
N HIS A 90 12.76 -1.82 -19.03
CA HIS A 90 14.14 -2.08 -18.62
C HIS A 90 14.44 -1.46 -17.25
N GLN A 91 15.43 -2.03 -16.55
CA GLN A 91 15.98 -1.41 -15.35
C GLN A 91 16.88 -0.24 -15.76
N VAL A 92 16.68 0.91 -15.14
CA VAL A 92 17.48 2.12 -15.39
C VAL A 92 18.73 2.05 -14.51
N PRO A 93 19.94 2.24 -15.05
CA PRO A 93 21.16 2.40 -14.25
C PRO A 93 21.03 3.54 -13.23
N VAL A 94 21.64 3.40 -12.06
CA VAL A 94 21.41 4.34 -10.94
C VAL A 94 21.84 5.76 -11.28
N GLU A 95 22.94 5.90 -12.01
CA GLU A 95 23.47 7.17 -12.52
C GLU A 95 22.55 7.89 -13.52
N HIS A 96 21.55 7.20 -14.06
CA HIS A 96 20.57 7.74 -15.01
C HIS A 96 19.15 7.83 -14.42
N LEU A 97 18.96 7.46 -13.16
CA LEU A 97 17.66 7.56 -12.51
C LEU A 97 17.25 9.02 -12.28
N PRO A 98 15.97 9.37 -12.44
CA PRO A 98 15.48 10.68 -12.02
C PRO A 98 15.67 10.86 -10.51
N GLU A 99 16.05 12.06 -10.09
CA GLU A 99 16.35 12.41 -8.69
C GLU A 99 15.18 12.07 -7.73
N SER A 100 13.94 12.26 -8.20
CA SER A 100 12.72 11.96 -7.44
C SER A 100 12.52 10.48 -7.12
N THR A 101 13.28 9.59 -7.78
CA THR A 101 13.23 8.15 -7.55
C THR A 101 14.30 7.66 -6.57
N LEU A 102 15.37 8.42 -6.36
CA LEU A 102 16.56 7.98 -5.63
C LEU A 102 16.27 7.63 -4.16
N VAL A 103 15.35 8.36 -3.52
CA VAL A 103 14.93 8.08 -2.14
C VAL A 103 14.33 6.68 -1.97
N TYR A 104 13.77 6.11 -3.05
CA TYR A 104 13.14 4.79 -3.06
C TYR A 104 14.11 3.65 -3.38
N LEU A 105 15.41 3.94 -3.49
CA LEU A 105 16.48 2.93 -3.44
C LEU A 105 16.91 2.63 -2.00
N LEU A 106 16.67 3.57 -1.08
CA LEU A 106 17.20 3.49 0.28
C LEU A 106 16.39 2.54 1.17
N GLY A 107 17.06 1.94 2.16
CA GLY A 107 16.39 1.23 3.25
C GLY A 107 15.42 2.15 4.01
N SER A 108 14.38 1.55 4.60
CA SER A 108 13.38 2.26 5.41
C SER A 108 12.93 1.39 6.59
N ARG A 109 12.07 1.92 7.48
CA ARG A 109 11.70 1.27 8.75
C ARG A 109 11.28 -0.20 8.60
N TYR A 110 10.57 -0.54 7.53
CA TYR A 110 10.08 -1.88 7.28
C TYR A 110 10.76 -2.59 6.11
N CYS A 111 11.77 -1.97 5.50
CA CYS A 111 12.48 -2.48 4.32
C CYS A 111 13.99 -2.45 4.57
N GLU A 112 14.49 -3.38 5.37
CA GLU A 112 15.91 -3.49 5.77
C GLU A 112 16.76 -4.10 4.65
N THR A 113 17.20 -3.26 3.71
CA THR A 113 18.03 -3.67 2.58
C THR A 113 19.39 -4.21 3.00
N ASP A 114 19.96 -3.69 4.09
CA ASP A 114 21.23 -4.13 4.68
C ASP A 114 21.20 -5.59 5.10
N LEU A 115 20.08 -6.07 5.65
CA LEU A 115 19.92 -7.47 6.07
C LEU A 115 19.56 -8.41 4.91
N LEU A 116 18.94 -7.89 3.85
CA LEU A 116 18.44 -8.68 2.71
C LEU A 116 19.38 -8.69 1.49
N SER A 117 20.40 -7.84 1.45
CA SER A 117 21.25 -7.65 0.26
C SER A 117 21.92 -8.93 -0.21
N GLU A 118 22.59 -9.67 0.67
CA GLU A 118 23.27 -10.92 0.29
C GLU A 118 22.28 -11.94 -0.29
N THR A 119 21.14 -12.12 0.37
CA THR A 119 20.08 -13.02 -0.09
C THR A 119 19.54 -12.60 -1.47
N ALA A 120 19.31 -11.30 -1.66
CA ALA A 120 18.82 -10.76 -2.93
C ALA A 120 19.81 -11.01 -4.07
N TRP A 121 21.10 -10.75 -3.86
CA TRP A 121 22.15 -10.98 -4.86
C TRP A 121 22.33 -12.46 -5.18
N GLN A 122 22.32 -13.35 -4.18
CA GLN A 122 22.40 -14.79 -4.41
C GLN A 122 21.22 -15.34 -5.23
N ARG A 123 20.03 -14.75 -5.08
CA ARG A 123 18.81 -15.23 -5.76
C ARG A 123 18.57 -14.60 -7.12
N PHE A 124 18.85 -13.31 -7.26
CA PHE A 124 18.41 -12.50 -8.41
C PHE A 124 19.56 -11.82 -9.16
N GLY A 125 20.79 -11.87 -8.64
CA GLY A 125 21.96 -11.19 -9.21
C GLY A 125 22.28 -11.64 -10.64
N ASP A 126 22.30 -12.96 -10.86
CA ASP A 126 22.52 -13.59 -12.18
C ASP A 126 21.23 -13.75 -13.00
N GLY A 127 20.10 -13.29 -12.44
CA GLY A 127 18.79 -13.38 -13.07
C GLY A 127 18.53 -12.28 -14.11
N PRO A 128 17.35 -12.32 -14.76
CA PRO A 128 16.96 -11.30 -15.73
C PRO A 128 16.91 -9.91 -15.08
N THR A 129 17.00 -8.86 -15.88
CA THR A 129 16.90 -7.46 -15.44
C THR A 129 15.53 -6.84 -15.78
N GLY A 130 15.24 -5.65 -15.25
CA GLY A 130 14.02 -4.90 -15.59
C GLY A 130 12.74 -5.56 -15.08
N TRP A 131 11.68 -5.52 -15.89
CA TRP A 131 10.37 -6.10 -15.55
C TRP A 131 10.48 -7.54 -15.08
N ALA A 132 11.24 -8.37 -15.80
CA ALA A 132 11.39 -9.78 -15.48
C ALA A 132 12.08 -10.01 -14.12
N ARG A 133 12.96 -9.09 -13.67
CA ARG A 133 13.55 -9.15 -12.32
C ARG A 133 12.50 -8.90 -11.25
N VAL A 134 11.70 -7.85 -11.42
CA VAL A 134 10.65 -7.49 -10.46
C VAL A 134 9.59 -8.60 -10.40
N GLN A 135 9.23 -9.18 -11.55
CA GLN A 135 8.33 -10.33 -11.59
C GLN A 135 8.93 -11.55 -10.87
N ALA A 136 10.21 -11.88 -11.08
CA ALA A 136 10.86 -12.98 -10.36
C ALA A 136 10.90 -12.76 -8.84
N ILE A 137 11.06 -11.50 -8.39
CA ILE A 137 10.93 -11.12 -6.98
C ILE A 137 9.49 -11.34 -6.49
N CYS A 138 8.48 -10.89 -7.25
CA CYS A 138 7.08 -11.12 -6.92
C CYS A 138 6.76 -12.62 -6.80
N ASP A 139 7.22 -13.44 -7.76
CA ASP A 139 7.02 -14.89 -7.78
C ASP A 139 7.63 -15.55 -6.54
N PHE A 140 8.86 -15.18 -6.20
CA PHE A 140 9.52 -15.66 -4.99
C PHE A 140 8.72 -15.28 -3.74
N VAL A 141 8.38 -14.00 -3.56
CA VAL A 141 7.68 -13.53 -2.36
C VAL A 141 6.29 -14.16 -2.26
N HIS A 142 5.60 -14.32 -3.39
CA HIS A 142 4.30 -14.97 -3.47
C HIS A 142 4.32 -16.40 -2.93
N GLN A 143 5.35 -17.17 -3.31
CA GLN A 143 5.55 -18.57 -2.92
C GLN A 143 6.12 -18.70 -1.50
N HIS A 144 6.91 -17.73 -1.07
CA HIS A 144 7.67 -17.78 0.19
C HIS A 144 6.82 -17.42 1.42
N ILE A 145 5.84 -16.54 1.25
CA ILE A 145 4.97 -16.10 2.34
C ILE A 145 3.64 -16.86 2.29
N GLU A 146 3.23 -17.41 3.42
CA GLU A 146 1.88 -17.90 3.68
C GLU A 146 0.98 -16.73 4.11
N PHE A 147 -0.13 -16.51 3.39
CA PHE A 147 -1.07 -15.44 3.72
C PHE A 147 -2.05 -15.86 4.81
N GLY A 148 -2.24 -15.00 5.81
CA GLY A 148 -3.33 -15.15 6.77
C GLY A 148 -3.54 -13.91 7.63
N TYR A 149 -4.80 -13.47 7.78
CA TYR A 149 -5.15 -12.31 8.61
C TYR A 149 -4.75 -12.49 10.09
N GLN A 150 -4.76 -13.73 10.60
CA GLN A 150 -4.26 -14.08 11.93
C GLN A 150 -2.76 -13.82 12.12
N HIS A 151 -2.01 -13.61 11.03
CA HIS A 151 -0.59 -13.27 11.09
C HIS A 151 -0.35 -11.76 11.12
N ALA A 152 -1.39 -10.92 10.98
CA ALA A 152 -1.25 -9.47 10.94
C ALA A 152 -0.55 -8.92 12.19
N ARG A 153 0.55 -8.17 11.98
CA ARG A 153 1.33 -7.54 13.03
C ARG A 153 1.95 -6.25 12.50
N ASN A 154 1.65 -5.11 13.12
CA ASN A 154 2.13 -3.80 12.69
C ASN A 154 3.65 -3.59 12.83
N THR A 155 4.32 -4.41 13.65
CA THR A 155 5.78 -4.33 13.86
C THR A 155 6.59 -5.15 12.87
N ARG A 156 5.96 -6.04 12.07
CA ARG A 156 6.68 -6.92 11.16
C ARG A 156 7.40 -6.14 10.07
N THR A 157 8.65 -6.51 9.84
CA THR A 157 9.51 -5.92 8.82
C THR A 157 9.74 -6.88 7.64
N ALA A 158 10.37 -6.41 6.56
CA ALA A 158 10.71 -7.24 5.40
C ALA A 158 11.63 -8.40 5.79
N TRP A 159 12.64 -8.15 6.62
CA TRP A 159 13.54 -9.19 7.12
C TRP A 159 12.79 -10.24 7.95
N GLU A 160 11.90 -9.81 8.84
CA GLU A 160 11.08 -10.72 9.62
C GLU A 160 10.10 -11.51 8.75
N ALA A 161 9.46 -10.89 7.75
CA ALA A 161 8.59 -11.58 6.80
C ALA A 161 9.35 -12.65 5.99
N PHE A 162 10.58 -12.35 5.56
CA PHE A 162 11.46 -13.33 4.93
C PHE A 162 11.80 -14.50 5.88
N ARG A 163 12.10 -14.24 7.15
CA ARG A 163 12.43 -15.32 8.10
C ARG A 163 11.22 -16.13 8.56
N GLU A 164 10.09 -15.49 8.77
CA GLU A 164 8.87 -16.12 9.31
C GLU A 164 8.06 -16.85 8.24
N GLY A 165 8.19 -16.47 6.96
CA GLY A 165 7.47 -17.09 5.84
C GLY A 165 5.96 -16.93 5.92
N ARG A 166 5.46 -15.92 6.63
CA ARG A 166 4.01 -15.67 6.82
C ARG A 166 3.69 -14.18 6.97
N GLY A 167 2.50 -13.77 6.60
CA GLY A 167 2.07 -12.38 6.76
C GLY A 167 0.77 -12.03 6.05
N VAL A 168 0.55 -10.72 5.90
CA VAL A 168 -0.57 -10.12 5.14
C VAL A 168 -0.05 -9.26 3.99
N CYS A 169 -0.93 -8.70 3.15
CA CYS A 169 -0.56 -7.95 1.94
C CYS A 169 0.54 -6.89 2.14
N ARG A 170 0.53 -6.20 3.30
CA ARG A 170 1.58 -5.26 3.73
C ARG A 170 2.97 -5.91 3.76
N ASP A 171 3.08 -7.11 4.33
CA ASP A 171 4.33 -7.81 4.53
C ASP A 171 4.89 -8.35 3.20
N TYR A 172 4.01 -8.80 2.29
CA TYR A 172 4.39 -9.15 0.90
C TYR A 172 4.99 -7.94 0.17
N ALA A 173 4.30 -6.79 0.24
CA ALA A 173 4.78 -5.58 -0.41
C ALA A 173 6.11 -5.10 0.17
N HIS A 174 6.30 -5.12 1.50
CA HIS A 174 7.58 -4.73 2.11
C HIS A 174 8.73 -5.65 1.74
N LEU A 175 8.52 -6.98 1.73
CA LEU A 175 9.56 -7.90 1.30
C LEU A 175 9.93 -7.69 -0.17
N ALA A 176 8.93 -7.57 -1.05
CA ALA A 176 9.18 -7.32 -2.48
C ALA A 176 9.90 -5.98 -2.71
N ILE A 177 9.51 -4.91 -2.01
CA ILE A 177 10.18 -3.60 -2.07
C ILE A 177 11.63 -3.72 -1.63
N ALA A 178 11.90 -4.35 -0.49
CA ALA A 178 13.26 -4.48 0.03
C ALA A 178 14.17 -5.24 -0.95
N LEU A 179 13.68 -6.34 -1.53
CA LEU A 179 14.41 -7.12 -2.54
C LEU A 179 14.63 -6.33 -3.83
N CYS A 180 13.64 -5.55 -4.30
CA CYS A 180 13.81 -4.66 -5.45
C CYS A 180 14.92 -3.63 -5.21
N ARG A 181 14.93 -3.01 -4.02
CA ARG A 181 15.93 -2.02 -3.64
C ARG A 181 17.33 -2.61 -3.56
N CYS A 182 17.48 -3.81 -3.01
CA CYS A 182 18.76 -4.55 -3.03
C CYS A 182 19.26 -4.77 -4.47
N MET A 183 18.35 -4.87 -5.44
CA MET A 183 18.64 -5.02 -6.87
C MET A 183 18.73 -3.69 -7.64
N ASN A 184 18.90 -2.57 -6.94
CA ASN A 184 19.01 -1.22 -7.50
C ASN A 184 17.78 -0.80 -8.33
N ILE A 185 16.59 -1.27 -7.94
CA ILE A 185 15.32 -0.88 -8.55
C ILE A 185 14.56 -0.01 -7.54
N PRO A 186 14.28 1.28 -7.84
CA PRO A 186 13.48 2.11 -6.98
C PRO A 186 12.09 1.50 -6.79
N ALA A 187 11.70 1.26 -5.55
CA ALA A 187 10.42 0.63 -5.22
C ALA A 187 9.74 1.36 -4.06
N ARG A 188 8.44 1.61 -4.17
CA ARG A 188 7.66 2.35 -3.18
C ARG A 188 6.38 1.62 -2.80
N TYR A 189 5.96 1.79 -1.55
CA TYR A 189 4.77 1.17 -1.01
C TYR A 189 3.52 1.95 -1.42
N CYS A 190 2.43 1.23 -1.65
CA CYS A 190 1.12 1.79 -1.97
C CYS A 190 0.05 1.13 -1.10
N THR A 191 -0.94 1.91 -0.70
CA THR A 191 -2.15 1.43 -0.03
C THR A 191 -3.40 2.02 -0.66
N GLY A 192 -4.49 1.28 -0.63
CA GLY A 192 -5.78 1.75 -1.13
C GLY A 192 -6.83 0.66 -1.20
N TYR A 193 -7.85 0.90 -2.02
CA TYR A 193 -8.93 -0.05 -2.25
C TYR A 193 -8.58 -1.00 -3.40
N LEU A 194 -8.96 -2.25 -3.24
CA LEU A 194 -8.92 -3.26 -4.30
C LEU A 194 -10.10 -4.20 -4.10
N GLY A 195 -10.92 -4.35 -5.14
CA GLY A 195 -11.98 -5.34 -5.17
C GLY A 195 -11.56 -6.67 -5.79
N ASP A 196 -12.47 -7.62 -5.74
CA ASP A 196 -12.34 -8.95 -6.36
C ASP A 196 -12.93 -9.00 -7.78
N TYR A 197 -12.85 -7.88 -8.50
CA TYR A 197 -13.36 -7.80 -9.87
C TYR A 197 -12.52 -8.68 -10.80
N GLY A 198 -13.21 -9.52 -11.57
CA GLY A 198 -12.55 -10.42 -12.52
C GLY A 198 -11.80 -11.58 -11.87
N THR A 199 -12.02 -11.86 -10.57
CA THR A 199 -11.48 -13.04 -9.90
C THR A 199 -12.53 -14.13 -9.73
N PRO A 200 -12.13 -15.41 -9.67
CA PRO A 200 -13.04 -16.47 -9.31
C PRO A 200 -13.39 -16.41 -7.80
N PRO A 201 -14.65 -16.71 -7.42
CA PRO A 201 -15.02 -16.89 -6.02
C PRO A 201 -14.37 -18.15 -5.41
N PRO A 202 -14.33 -18.30 -4.08
CA PRO A 202 -14.89 -17.40 -3.06
C PRO A 202 -14.04 -16.16 -2.79
N TYR A 203 -14.70 -15.05 -2.45
CA TYR A 203 -14.03 -13.80 -2.06
C TYR A 203 -13.78 -13.80 -0.54
N GLY A 204 -12.60 -13.30 -0.15
CA GLY A 204 -12.27 -13.09 1.26
C GLY A 204 -13.04 -11.91 1.87
N PRO A 205 -12.93 -11.70 3.20
CA PRO A 205 -13.41 -10.45 3.79
C PRO A 205 -12.67 -9.26 3.16
N MET A 206 -13.42 -8.21 2.87
CA MET A 206 -12.91 -6.99 2.25
C MET A 206 -12.08 -6.19 3.27
N ASP A 207 -10.94 -5.67 2.81
CA ASP A 207 -10.00 -4.86 3.58
C ASP A 207 -9.35 -3.83 2.62
N PHE A 208 -8.57 -2.90 3.16
CA PHE A 208 -7.60 -2.17 2.35
C PHE A 208 -6.51 -3.12 1.85
N ALA A 209 -6.01 -2.83 0.66
CA ALA A 209 -4.91 -3.56 0.06
C ALA A 209 -3.60 -2.78 0.20
N GLY A 210 -2.52 -3.53 0.43
CA GLY A 210 -1.15 -3.07 0.26
C GLY A 210 -0.54 -3.69 -0.99
N TRP A 211 0.13 -2.88 -1.80
CA TRP A 211 0.91 -3.32 -2.96
C TRP A 211 2.14 -2.42 -3.10
N PHE A 212 2.88 -2.55 -4.19
CA PHE A 212 4.02 -1.67 -4.44
C PHE A 212 4.10 -1.24 -5.89
N GLU A 213 4.89 -0.20 -6.13
CA GLU A 213 5.27 0.24 -7.47
C GLU A 213 6.79 0.19 -7.61
N ALA A 214 7.27 -0.22 -8.78
CA ALA A 214 8.69 -0.20 -9.14
C ALA A 214 8.92 0.76 -10.32
N TYR A 215 9.98 1.56 -10.26
CA TYR A 215 10.35 2.44 -11.36
C TYR A 215 11.17 1.68 -12.40
N LEU A 216 10.66 1.58 -13.62
CA LEU A 216 11.31 0.91 -14.75
C LEU A 216 11.15 1.76 -16.00
N GLY A 217 12.21 1.86 -16.81
CA GLY A 217 12.25 2.72 -17.99
C GLY A 217 11.94 4.18 -17.66
N ASP A 218 10.71 4.60 -17.90
CA ASP A 218 10.26 5.99 -17.79
C ASP A 218 9.25 6.24 -16.65
N ARG A 219 8.73 5.19 -15.99
CA ARG A 219 7.61 5.34 -15.06
C ARG A 219 7.55 4.29 -13.94
N TRP A 220 6.65 4.56 -13.01
CA TRP A 220 6.24 3.63 -11.96
C TRP A 220 5.25 2.61 -12.50
N TYR A 221 5.53 1.33 -12.30
CA TYR A 221 4.64 0.22 -12.64
C TYR A 221 4.15 -0.47 -11.38
N THR A 222 2.87 -0.83 -11.35
CA THR A 222 2.24 -1.56 -10.25
C THR A 222 2.65 -3.02 -10.25
N PHE A 223 3.04 -3.51 -9.07
CA PHE A 223 3.28 -4.92 -8.80
C PHE A 223 2.62 -5.32 -7.47
N ASP A 224 2.25 -6.59 -7.37
CA ASP A 224 1.58 -7.13 -6.19
C ASP A 224 1.99 -8.57 -5.97
N ALA A 225 2.97 -8.79 -5.09
CA ALA A 225 3.45 -10.13 -4.76
C ALA A 225 2.40 -10.99 -4.05
N ARG A 226 1.38 -10.38 -3.40
CA ARG A 226 0.35 -11.17 -2.72
C ARG A 226 -0.59 -11.84 -3.73
N ASN A 227 -1.07 -11.09 -4.70
CA ASN A 227 -1.98 -11.61 -5.73
C ASN A 227 -1.24 -12.22 -6.94
N ASN A 228 -0.02 -11.76 -7.19
CA ASN A 228 0.90 -12.17 -8.26
C ASN A 228 0.28 -12.28 -9.67
N THR A 229 -0.76 -11.51 -9.91
CA THR A 229 -1.50 -11.42 -11.17
C THR A 229 -2.02 -9.99 -11.31
N PRO A 230 -2.08 -9.43 -12.54
CA PRO A 230 -2.66 -8.10 -12.76
C PRO A 230 -4.10 -8.02 -12.26
N ARG A 231 -4.41 -6.96 -11.51
CA ARG A 231 -5.75 -6.74 -10.93
C ARG A 231 -6.47 -5.60 -11.61
N ILE A 232 -7.79 -5.60 -11.49
CA ILE A 232 -8.66 -4.53 -12.01
C ILE A 232 -9.09 -3.65 -10.83
N GLY A 233 -9.17 -2.33 -11.05
CA GLY A 233 -9.87 -1.44 -10.13
C GLY A 233 -9.11 -1.06 -8.86
N ARG A 234 -7.78 -0.94 -8.90
CA ARG A 234 -7.02 -0.35 -7.80
C ARG A 234 -7.34 1.13 -7.67
N VAL A 235 -7.78 1.55 -6.48
CA VAL A 235 -7.96 2.96 -6.15
C VAL A 235 -6.93 3.34 -5.09
N LEU A 236 -5.89 4.07 -5.52
CA LEU A 236 -4.78 4.50 -4.67
C LEU A 236 -5.27 5.50 -3.61
N ILE A 237 -4.92 5.26 -2.35
CA ILE A 237 -5.11 6.19 -1.22
C ILE A 237 -3.79 6.92 -0.95
N ALA A 238 -2.71 6.17 -0.73
CA ALA A 238 -1.43 6.76 -0.38
C ALA A 238 -0.24 5.92 -0.85
N ARG A 239 0.90 6.59 -0.99
CA ARG A 239 2.20 6.01 -1.35
C ARG A 239 3.35 6.60 -0.55
N GLY A 240 4.33 5.79 -0.21
CA GLY A 240 5.48 6.19 0.59
C GLY A 240 6.65 5.22 0.42
N ARG A 241 7.74 5.38 1.16
CA ARG A 241 8.84 4.40 1.09
C ARG A 241 8.38 3.06 1.68
N ASP A 242 7.64 3.09 2.76
CA ASP A 242 6.97 1.93 3.35
C ASP A 242 5.71 2.36 4.13
N ALA A 243 5.12 1.45 4.91
CA ALA A 243 3.90 1.75 5.68
C ALA A 243 4.11 2.73 6.84
N CYS A 244 5.34 3.06 7.22
CA CYS A 244 5.62 4.10 8.23
C CYS A 244 5.27 5.48 7.70
N ASP A 245 5.45 5.70 6.39
CA ASP A 245 5.16 6.97 5.74
C ASP A 245 3.65 7.13 5.44
N VAL A 246 2.90 6.03 5.33
CA VAL A 246 1.49 6.01 4.84
C VAL A 246 0.57 5.07 5.59
N ALA A 247 0.70 5.03 6.93
CA ALA A 247 -0.25 4.32 7.75
C ALA A 247 -1.66 4.91 7.57
N LEU A 248 -2.68 4.04 7.44
CA LEU A 248 -4.09 4.46 7.38
C LEU A 248 -4.46 5.37 8.55
N SER A 249 -3.98 5.01 9.74
CA SER A 249 -4.11 5.78 10.97
C SER A 249 -2.83 5.74 11.81
N SER A 250 -2.25 6.90 12.08
CA SER A 250 -1.24 7.10 13.11
C SER A 250 -1.89 7.79 14.31
N THR A 251 -1.89 7.11 15.46
CA THR A 251 -2.52 7.58 16.69
C THR A 251 -1.45 7.94 17.72
N PHE A 252 -1.61 9.09 18.37
CA PHE A 252 -0.65 9.61 19.35
C PHE A 252 -1.23 9.47 20.77
N GLY A 253 -1.46 8.23 21.17
CA GLY A 253 -2.06 7.85 22.44
C GLY A 253 -2.64 6.45 22.40
N PRO A 254 -2.90 5.82 23.57
CA PRO A 254 -3.58 4.54 23.64
C PRO A 254 -4.95 4.61 22.96
N ASN A 255 -5.30 3.55 22.26
CA ASN A 255 -6.61 3.35 21.64
C ASN A 255 -6.78 1.86 21.34
N THR A 256 -8.01 1.44 21.08
CA THR A 256 -8.33 0.11 20.57
C THR A 256 -9.21 0.23 19.34
N LEU A 257 -8.97 -0.61 18.34
CA LEU A 257 -9.85 -0.75 17.18
C LEU A 257 -11.10 -1.55 17.61
N ASP A 258 -12.26 -0.90 17.54
CA ASP A 258 -13.56 -1.44 17.95
C ASP A 258 -14.37 -1.96 16.75
N GLY A 259 -14.13 -1.40 15.56
CA GLY A 259 -14.82 -1.81 14.34
C GLY A 259 -14.03 -1.43 13.10
N PHE A 260 -14.09 -2.28 12.08
CA PHE A 260 -13.36 -2.07 10.85
C PHE A 260 -14.11 -2.73 9.69
N LYS A 261 -14.55 -1.91 8.74
CA LYS A 261 -15.24 -2.35 7.53
C LYS A 261 -14.70 -1.56 6.35
N VAL A 262 -14.47 -2.25 5.25
CA VAL A 262 -14.09 -1.66 3.97
C VAL A 262 -15.02 -2.26 2.91
N TRP A 263 -15.39 -1.47 1.91
CA TRP A 263 -16.15 -1.96 0.76
C TRP A 263 -15.57 -1.42 -0.54
N THR A 264 -15.61 -2.27 -1.56
CA THR A 264 -15.25 -1.93 -2.94
C THR A 264 -16.21 -2.69 -3.85
N ASN A 265 -17.20 -2.02 -4.44
CA ASN A 265 -18.23 -2.65 -5.29
C ASN A 265 -18.38 -1.94 -6.63
N VAL A 266 -18.69 -2.67 -7.71
CA VAL A 266 -19.09 -2.04 -8.98
C VAL A 266 -20.47 -1.40 -8.83
N VAL A 267 -20.67 -0.22 -9.41
CA VAL A 267 -21.94 0.51 -9.47
C VAL A 267 -22.44 0.57 -10.91
#